data_AF-A0A519D6V5-F1
#
_entry.id   AF-A0A519D6V5-F1
#
_cell.length_a   1.000
_cell.length_b   1.000
_cell.length_c   1.000
_cell.angle_alpha   90.00
_cell.angle_beta   90.00
_cell.angle_gamma   90.00
#
_symmetry.space_group_name_H-M   'P 1'
#
loop_
_entity.id
_entity.type
_entity.pdbx_description
1 polymer ?
#
loop_
_entity_poly.entity_id
_entity_poly.type
_entity_poly.pdbx_seq_one_letter_code
_entity_poly.pdbx_strand_id
1 'polypeptide(L)'
;MKLNKNWIRSRWLEERFGHAYYLMFALTLVNFVLISYRYFVEQDPKLQEIIPNLSIFTIILVVFYIPVSILIGYWHKKTQLSTENTIKRLEDPLLAHICRIILDTRIGNTSKKEVNELKELLSKIDYKGEEENQK
;
A
#
# COMPACT_ATOMS: atom_id res chain seq x y z
N MET A 1 -25.52 4.32 -21.84
CA MET A 1 -24.15 4.48 -21.32
C MET A 1 -23.51 3.09 -21.23
N LYS A 2 -22.64 2.71 -22.17
CA LYS A 2 -21.95 1.41 -22.11
C LYS A 2 -20.92 1.49 -20.98
N LEU A 3 -21.25 0.95 -19.80
CA LEU A 3 -20.28 0.80 -18.72
C LEU A 3 -19.16 -0.09 -19.24
N ASN A 4 -17.94 0.47 -19.35
CA ASN A 4 -16.75 -0.30 -19.70
C ASN A 4 -16.67 -1.48 -18.73
N LYS A 5 -16.46 -2.70 -19.24
CA LYS A 5 -16.48 -3.98 -18.47
C LYS A 5 -15.54 -3.94 -17.25
N ASN A 6 -14.56 -3.04 -17.25
CA ASN A 6 -13.62 -2.85 -16.15
C ASN A 6 -13.99 -1.70 -15.19
N TRP A 7 -14.95 -0.83 -15.50
CA TRP A 7 -15.25 0.35 -14.68
C TRP A 7 -15.69 -0.03 -13.27
N ILE A 8 -16.61 -0.99 -13.13
CA ILE A 8 -17.07 -1.47 -11.82
C ILE A 8 -15.91 -2.11 -11.04
N ARG A 9 -15.06 -2.88 -11.73
CA ARG A 9 -13.89 -3.54 -11.10
C ARG A 9 -12.87 -2.52 -10.61
N SER A 10 -12.61 -1.46 -11.37
CA SER A 10 -11.73 -0.37 -10.97
C SER A 10 -12.31 0.40 -9.78
N ARG A 11 -13.59 0.78 -9.83
CA ARG A 11 -14.25 1.46 -8.70
C ARG A 11 -14.26 0.61 -7.42
N TRP A 12 -14.50 -0.69 -7.56
CA TRP A 12 -14.42 -1.62 -6.43
C TRP A 12 -13.01 -1.74 -5.85
N LEU A 13 -11.98 -1.75 -6.71
CA LEU A 13 -10.59 -1.77 -6.26
C LEU A 13 -10.22 -0.47 -5.51
N GLU A 14 -10.64 0.67 -6.05
CA GLU A 14 -10.44 1.99 -5.44
C GLU A 14 -11.16 2.12 -4.11
N GLU A 15 -12.39 1.62 -4.01
CA GLU A 15 -13.13 1.54 -2.75
C GLU A 15 -12.35 0.72 -1.73
N ARG A 16 -11.89 -0.48 -2.10
CA ARG A 16 -11.13 -1.34 -1.18
C ARG A 16 -9.85 -0.68 -0.70
N PHE A 17 -9.14 0.03 -1.57
CA PHE A 17 -7.98 0.81 -1.17
C PHE A 17 -8.34 1.97 -0.26
N GLY A 18 -9.39 2.74 -0.59
CA GLY A 18 -9.86 3.84 0.24
C GLY A 18 -10.31 3.35 1.63
N HIS A 19 -11.03 2.24 1.66
CA HIS A 19 -11.47 1.59 2.88
C HIS A 19 -10.30 1.08 3.71
N ALA A 20 -9.38 0.33 3.12
CA ALA A 20 -8.25 -0.27 3.84
C ALA A 20 -7.26 0.77 4.36
N TYR A 21 -6.93 1.80 3.57
CA TYR A 21 -5.88 2.76 3.94
C TYR A 21 -6.39 3.91 4.80
N TYR A 22 -7.61 4.39 4.61
CA TYR A 22 -8.10 5.60 5.28
C TYR A 22 -9.23 5.32 6.27
N LEU A 23 -10.30 4.64 5.82
CA LEU A 23 -11.48 4.44 6.67
C LEU A 23 -11.18 3.47 7.83
N MET A 24 -10.58 2.32 7.53
CA MET A 24 -10.18 1.34 8.53
C MET A 24 -9.15 1.92 9.49
N PHE A 25 -8.18 2.69 9.00
CA PHE A 25 -7.21 3.35 9.88
C PHE A 25 -7.89 4.24 10.92
N ALA A 26 -8.77 5.15 10.48
CA ALA A 26 -9.49 6.04 11.39
C ALA A 26 -10.42 5.26 12.34
N LEU A 27 -11.19 4.30 11.81
CA LEU A 27 -12.13 3.51 12.60
C LEU A 27 -11.40 2.67 13.66
N THR A 28 -10.32 1.99 13.28
CA THR A 28 -9.50 1.21 14.21
C THR A 28 -8.85 2.10 15.25
N LEU A 29 -8.37 3.29 14.89
CA LEU A 29 -7.78 4.22 15.85
C LEU A 29 -8.83 4.70 16.87
N VAL A 30 -10.02 5.11 16.41
CA VAL A 30 -11.12 5.52 17.30
C VAL A 30 -11.54 4.36 18.20
N ASN A 31 -11.72 3.15 17.65
CA ASN A 31 -12.07 1.98 18.44
C ASN A 31 -10.99 1.62 19.46
N PHE A 32 -9.72 1.71 19.09
CA PHE A 32 -8.60 1.49 20.00
C PHE A 32 -8.65 2.49 21.16
N VAL A 33 -8.81 3.78 20.87
CA VAL A 33 -8.93 4.83 21.90
C VAL A 33 -10.10 4.53 22.85
N LEU A 34 -11.29 4.23 22.32
CA LEU A 34 -12.49 3.98 23.12
C LEU A 34 -12.36 2.72 23.99
N ILE A 35 -11.92 1.60 23.41
CA ILE A 35 -11.80 0.32 24.12
C ILE A 35 -10.68 0.40 25.15
N SER A 36 -9.51 0.93 24.79
CA SER A 36 -8.40 1.09 25.74
C SER A 36 -8.78 2.00 26.89
N TYR A 37 -9.45 3.13 26.64
CA TYR A 37 -9.88 3.99 27.73
C TYR A 37 -10.88 3.28 28.66
N ARG A 38 -11.94 2.67 28.11
CA ARG A 38 -13.02 2.03 28.86
C ARG A 38 -12.55 0.82 29.69
N TYR A 39 -11.69 -0.02 29.11
CA TYR A 39 -11.32 -1.29 29.73
C TYR A 39 -9.98 -1.25 30.46
N PHE A 40 -9.09 -0.31 30.13
CA PHE A 40 -7.77 -0.22 30.75
C PHE A 40 -7.64 0.98 31.69
N VAL A 41 -8.12 2.16 31.30
CA VAL A 41 -7.96 3.39 32.10
C VAL A 41 -9.05 3.52 33.15
N GLU A 42 -10.33 3.42 32.76
CA GLU A 42 -11.46 3.58 33.69
C GLU A 42 -11.54 2.49 34.76
N GLN A 43 -10.95 1.32 34.52
CA GLN A 43 -10.98 0.21 35.47
C GLN A 43 -9.89 0.28 36.54
N ASP A 44 -8.80 1.02 36.32
CA ASP A 44 -7.71 1.19 37.27
C ASP A 44 -7.81 2.57 37.96
N PRO A 45 -8.12 2.62 39.27
CA PRO A 45 -8.25 3.87 40.01
C PRO A 45 -7.01 4.78 39.91
N LYS A 46 -5.80 4.21 39.84
CA LYS A 46 -4.56 4.99 39.74
C LYS A 46 -4.43 5.68 38.39
N LEU A 47 -4.84 4.99 37.32
CA LEU A 47 -4.81 5.56 35.98
C LEU A 47 -5.89 6.62 35.82
N GLN A 48 -7.07 6.40 36.42
CA GLN A 48 -8.18 7.35 36.39
C GLN A 48 -7.87 8.65 37.14
N GLU A 49 -7.06 8.62 38.20
CA GLU A 49 -6.56 9.83 38.86
C GLU A 49 -5.69 10.69 37.94
N ILE A 50 -4.85 10.06 37.12
CA ILE A 50 -3.92 10.75 36.21
C ILE A 50 -4.62 11.17 34.91
N ILE A 51 -5.51 10.32 34.40
CA ILE A 51 -6.21 10.49 33.12
C ILE A 51 -7.72 10.38 33.36
N PRO A 52 -8.36 11.46 33.85
CA PRO A 52 -9.74 11.41 34.32
C PRO A 52 -10.79 11.41 33.20
N ASN A 53 -10.41 11.83 31.99
CA ASN A 53 -11.33 11.98 30.87
C ASN A 53 -10.74 11.44 29.56
N LEU A 54 -11.62 10.90 28.71
CA LEU A 54 -11.29 10.34 27.40
C LEU A 54 -10.52 11.32 26.50
N SER A 55 -10.86 12.62 26.55
CA SER A 55 -10.18 13.65 25.75
C SER A 55 -8.70 13.77 26.10
N ILE A 56 -8.35 13.71 27.40
CA ILE A 56 -6.97 13.80 27.86
C ILE A 56 -6.19 12.56 27.40
N PHE A 57 -6.78 11.38 27.58
CA PHE A 57 -6.22 10.13 27.07
C PHE A 57 -5.93 10.19 25.57
N THR A 58 -6.89 10.69 24.79
CA THR A 58 -6.79 10.80 23.33
C THR A 58 -5.65 11.72 22.92
N ILE A 59 -5.53 12.89 23.55
CA ILE A 59 -4.45 13.85 23.23
C ILE A 59 -3.09 13.24 23.53
N ILE A 60 -2.92 12.63 24.72
CA ILE A 60 -1.67 11.95 25.11
C ILE A 60 -1.36 10.86 24.08
N LEU A 61 -2.33 10.00 23.79
CA LEU A 61 -2.15 8.90 22.85
C LEU A 61 -1.71 9.42 21.48
N VAL A 62 -2.35 10.43 20.91
CA VAL A 62 -1.98 10.98 19.59
C VAL A 62 -0.57 11.57 19.60
N VAL A 63 -0.22 12.33 20.66
CA VAL A 63 1.10 12.97 20.81
C VAL A 63 2.22 11.93 20.88
N PHE A 64 2.01 10.78 21.53
CA PHE A 64 3.02 9.71 21.60
C PHE A 64 2.94 8.75 20.40
N TYR A 65 1.75 8.47 19.89
CA TYR A 65 1.51 7.52 18.82
C TYR A 65 2.17 7.98 17.52
N ILE A 66 2.06 9.27 17.16
CA ILE A 66 2.63 9.78 15.91
C ILE A 66 4.17 9.63 15.89
N PRO A 67 4.94 10.11 16.88
CA PRO A 67 6.39 9.90 16.94
C PRO A 67 6.79 8.43 16.95
N VAL A 68 6.12 7.59 17.76
CA VAL A 68 6.43 6.15 17.84
C VAL A 68 6.18 5.47 16.50
N SER A 69 5.07 5.79 15.83
CA SER A 69 4.76 5.28 14.49
C SER A 69 5.82 5.68 13.46
N ILE A 70 6.28 6.94 13.49
CA ILE A 70 7.37 7.41 12.61
C ILE A 70 8.67 6.65 12.88
N LEU A 71 9.03 6.42 14.15
CA LEU A 71 10.24 5.69 14.51
C LEU A 71 10.21 4.23 14.03
N ILE A 72 9.08 3.54 14.26
CA ILE A 72 8.89 2.17 13.80
C ILE A 72 8.92 2.12 12.27
N GLY A 73 8.23 3.05 11.59
CA GLY A 73 8.22 3.14 10.13
C GLY A 73 9.61 3.41 9.54
N TYR A 74 10.38 4.30 10.15
CA TYR A 74 11.76 4.58 9.76
C TYR A 74 12.66 3.35 9.94
N TRP A 75 12.52 2.65 11.06
CA TRP A 75 13.25 1.41 11.32
C TRP A 75 12.91 0.34 10.27
N HIS A 76 11.61 0.09 10.04
CA HIS A 76 11.14 -0.89 9.06
C HIS A 76 11.62 -0.58 7.64
N LYS A 77 11.56 0.70 7.23
CA LYS A 77 12.09 1.16 5.93
C LYS A 77 13.57 0.81 5.76
N LYS A 78 14.36 0.94 6.83
CA LYS A 78 15.81 0.70 6.80
C LYS A 78 16.16 -0.79 6.83
N THR A 79 15.37 -1.62 7.51
CA THR A 79 15.71 -3.03 7.76
C THR A 79 15.02 -4.03 6.84
N GLN A 80 13.71 -3.90 6.63
CA GLN A 80 12.88 -4.94 5.99
C GLN A 80 12.47 -4.57 4.57
N LEU A 81 12.24 -3.29 4.28
CA LEU A 81 11.67 -2.85 3.01
C LEU A 81 12.53 -3.26 1.79
N SER A 82 13.85 -3.25 1.92
CA SER A 82 14.74 -3.68 0.83
C SER A 82 14.59 -5.17 0.51
N THR A 83 14.49 -6.01 1.54
CA THR A 83 14.33 -7.45 1.40
C THR A 83 12.99 -7.79 0.77
N GLU A 84 11.91 -7.18 1.27
CA GLU A 84 10.56 -7.40 0.72
C GLU A 84 10.47 -6.97 -0.75
N ASN A 85 11.03 -5.81 -1.10
CA ASN A 85 11.04 -5.35 -2.49
C ASN A 85 11.86 -6.25 -3.39
N THR A 86 12.95 -6.82 -2.88
CA THR A 86 13.77 -7.76 -3.65
C THR A 86 12.99 -9.04 -3.92
N ILE A 87 12.33 -9.62 -2.92
CA ILE A 87 11.50 -10.83 -3.08
C ILE A 87 10.38 -10.56 -4.10
N LYS A 88 9.63 -9.47 -3.92
CA LYS A 88 8.54 -9.11 -4.86
C LYS A 88 9.03 -8.93 -6.30
N ARG A 89 10.22 -8.34 -6.50
CA ARG A 89 10.81 -8.17 -7.83
C ARG A 89 11.28 -9.49 -8.44
N LEU A 90 11.82 -10.40 -7.63
CA LEU A 90 12.24 -11.72 -8.09
C LEU A 90 11.05 -12.62 -8.44
N GLU A 91 9.91 -12.42 -7.77
CA GLU A 91 8.66 -13.14 -8.04
C GLU A 91 7.92 -12.62 -9.27
N ASP A 92 8.27 -11.44 -9.82
CA ASP A 92 7.58 -10.85 -10.96
C ASP A 92 8.01 -11.53 -12.28
N PRO A 93 7.15 -12.38 -12.88
CA PRO A 93 7.50 -13.11 -14.10
C PRO A 93 7.63 -12.19 -15.31
N LEU A 94 6.93 -11.05 -15.31
CA LEU A 94 6.96 -10.09 -16.41
C LEU A 94 8.30 -9.34 -16.41
N LEU A 95 8.75 -8.87 -15.23
CA LEU A 95 10.06 -8.24 -15.09
C LEU A 95 11.18 -9.18 -15.56
N ALA A 96 11.13 -10.44 -15.13
CA ALA A 96 12.11 -11.46 -15.52
C ALA A 96 12.12 -11.67 -17.05
N HIS A 97 10.95 -11.76 -17.68
CA HIS A 97 10.82 -11.94 -19.12
C HIS A 97 11.39 -10.76 -19.91
N ILE A 98 11.08 -9.52 -19.49
CA ILE A 98 11.61 -8.31 -20.12
C ILE A 98 13.14 -8.26 -20.01
N CYS A 99 13.70 -8.47 -18.81
CA CYS A 99 15.14 -8.45 -18.60
C CYS A 99 15.86 -9.49 -19.46
N ARG A 100 15.29 -10.69 -19.63
CA ARG A 100 15.83 -11.74 -20.49
C ARG A 100 15.92 -11.30 -21.95
N ILE A 101 14.83 -10.79 -22.52
CA ILE A 101 14.81 -10.36 -23.93
C ILE A 101 15.83 -9.23 -24.18
N ILE A 102 15.97 -8.28 -23.24
CA ILE A 102 16.95 -7.20 -23.34
C ILE A 102 18.39 -7.75 -23.37
N LEU A 103 18.70 -8.70 -22.49
CA LEU A 103 20.02 -9.33 -22.43
C LEU A 103 20.34 -10.13 -23.70
N ASP A 104 19.39 -10.96 -24.14
CA ASP A 104 19.55 -11.76 -25.36
C ASP A 104 19.79 -10.85 -26.58
N THR A 105 19.14 -9.66 -26.60
CA THR A 105 19.23 -8.71 -27.72
C THR A 105 20.63 -8.11 -27.80
N ARG A 106 21.23 -7.81 -26.65
CA ARG A 106 22.59 -7.28 -26.55
C ARG A 106 23.65 -8.33 -26.88
N ILE A 107 23.39 -9.61 -26.61
CA ILE A 107 24.29 -10.73 -26.93
C ILE A 107 24.20 -11.12 -28.42
N GLY A 108 23.17 -10.68 -29.14
CA GLY A 108 22.95 -10.99 -30.55
C GLY A 108 22.24 -12.33 -30.77
N ASN A 109 21.68 -12.92 -29.71
CA ASN A 109 21.03 -14.24 -29.72
C ASN A 109 19.49 -14.19 -29.76
N THR A 110 18.89 -13.02 -30.01
CA THR A 110 17.43 -12.87 -29.93
C THR A 110 16.72 -13.24 -31.22
N SER A 111 15.62 -13.98 -31.06
CA SER A 111 14.67 -14.20 -32.14
C SER A 111 13.86 -12.92 -32.42
N LYS A 112 13.75 -12.50 -33.69
CA LYS A 112 12.91 -11.35 -34.11
C LYS A 112 11.46 -11.45 -33.58
N LYS A 113 10.99 -12.66 -33.28
CA LYS A 113 9.68 -12.92 -32.69
C LYS A 113 9.54 -12.38 -31.26
N GLU A 114 10.53 -12.62 -30.40
CA GLU A 114 10.50 -12.18 -28.98
C GLU A 114 10.55 -10.65 -28.87
N VAL A 115 11.32 -10.00 -29.74
CA VAL A 115 11.35 -8.53 -29.83
C VAL A 115 9.99 -7.96 -30.24
N ASN A 116 9.29 -8.61 -31.17
CA ASN A 116 7.96 -8.17 -31.60
C ASN A 116 6.90 -8.42 -30.52
N GLU A 117 6.98 -9.54 -29.79
CA GLU A 117 6.09 -9.80 -28.64
C GLU A 117 6.28 -8.76 -27.54
N LEU A 118 7.53 -8.39 -27.23
CA LEU A 118 7.83 -7.32 -26.29
C LEU A 118 7.28 -5.97 -26.76
N LYS A 119 7.45 -5.63 -28.04
CA LYS A 119 6.87 -4.40 -28.61
C LYS A 119 5.35 -4.36 -28.52
N GLU A 120 4.69 -5.49 -28.77
CA GLU A 120 3.23 -5.59 -28.66
C GLU A 120 2.77 -5.42 -27.20
N LEU A 121 3.46 -6.05 -26.25
CA LEU A 121 3.21 -5.85 -24.82
C LEU A 121 3.38 -4.39 -24.40
N LEU A 122 4.46 -3.74 -24.82
CA LEU A 122 4.71 -2.32 -24.52
C LEU A 122 3.64 -1.41 -25.14
N SER A 123 3.27 -1.64 -26.39
CA SER A 123 2.21 -0.87 -27.06
C SER A 123 0.84 -0.97 -26.35
N LYS A 124 0.53 -2.14 -25.77
CA LYS A 124 -0.68 -2.34 -24.96
C LYS A 124 -0.64 -1.59 -23.63
N ILE A 125 0.55 -1.35 -23.08
CA ILE A 125 0.74 -0.57 -21.85
C ILE A 125 0.63 0.92 -22.16
N ASP A 126 1.30 1.40 -23.20
CA ASP A 126 1.28 2.82 -23.61
C ASP A 126 -0.13 3.28 -23.99
N TYR A 127 -0.84 2.49 -24.80
CA TYR A 127 -2.23 2.79 -25.18
C TYR A 127 -3.17 2.86 -23.96
N LYS A 128 -2.92 2.05 -22.94
CA LYS A 128 -3.70 2.05 -21.70
C LYS A 128 -3.40 3.27 -20.81
N GLY A 129 -2.16 3.77 -20.84
CA GLY A 129 -1.76 5.00 -20.17
C GLY A 129 -2.32 6.27 -20.82
N GLU A 130 -2.52 6.27 -22.14
CA GLU A 130 -3.14 7.40 -22.86
C GLU A 130 -4.66 7.49 -22.60
N GLU A 131 -5.38 6.37 -22.55
CA GLU A 131 -6.83 6.36 -22.20
C GLU A 131 -7.12 6.78 -20.74
N GLU A 132 -6.18 6.58 -19.82
CA GLU A 132 -6.30 7.01 -18.42
C GLU A 132 -6.00 8.51 -18.22
N ASN A 133 -5.13 9.11 -19.04
CA ASN A 133 -4.78 10.55 -18.97
C ASN A 133 -5.77 11.48 -19.70
N GLN A 134 -6.72 10.94 -20.47
CA GLN A 134 -7.76 11.71 -21.17
C GLN A 134 -9.13 11.73 -20.46
N LYS A 135 -9.23 11.19 -19.24
CA LYS A 135 -10.42 11.23 -18.37
C LYS A 135 -10.18 12.07 -17.14
#